data_AF-A0A523P390-F1
#
_entry.id   AF-A0A523P390-F1
#
_cell.length_a   1.000
_cell.length_b   1.000
_cell.length_c   1.000
_cell.angle_alpha   90.00
_cell.angle_beta   90.00
_cell.angle_gamma   90.00
#
_symmetry.space_group_name_H-M   'P 1'
#
loop_
_entity.id
_entity.type
_entity.pdbx_description
1 polymer ?
#
loop_
_entity_poly.entity_id
_entity_poly.type
_entity_poly.pdbx_seq_one_letter_code
_entity_poly.pdbx_strand_id
1 'polypeptide(L)'
;MYSIESLLRADRAELGKILSSTRVAPQGDQNARRARVAQALGLNASQLVCGFGFNAAIEDYETAVHFLGFPSLDVMASERNYILVHDRYSNLSVNDILEIYAVLGADSKRRSMWADLVSSRLVTIEAQLEETINPILIGGYKLEIRGVYDNKLASAAFVQLRLDPNYAVLRDIANECANMLESKSITPEAFIRSPGITVREKGRMIFLGLLDQDTVDNYLAETGDSADAVGLREILASAR
;
A
#
# COMPACT_ATOMS: atom_id res chain seq x y z
N MET A 1 0.60 25.06 -9.67
CA MET A 1 0.67 24.45 -8.32
C MET A 1 1.11 23.01 -8.54
N TYR A 2 2.13 22.53 -7.81
CA TYR A 2 2.65 21.19 -8.03
C TYR A 2 1.84 20.16 -7.23
N SER A 3 1.81 18.92 -7.69
CA SER A 3 1.28 17.76 -6.95
C SER A 3 2.43 16.89 -6.44
N ILE A 4 2.16 15.99 -5.48
CA ILE A 4 3.15 14.99 -5.08
C ILE A 4 3.55 14.11 -6.27
N GLU A 5 2.60 13.73 -7.13
CA GLU A 5 2.85 12.96 -8.35
C GLU A 5 3.88 13.64 -9.25
N SER A 6 3.74 14.95 -9.44
CA SER A 6 4.70 15.75 -10.22
C SER A 6 6.11 15.63 -9.64
N LEU A 7 6.23 15.61 -8.31
CA LEU A 7 7.53 15.41 -7.65
C LEU A 7 8.02 13.97 -7.76
N LEU A 8 7.16 12.97 -7.65
CA LEU A 8 7.56 11.56 -7.65
C LEU A 8 8.12 11.09 -9.01
N ARG A 9 7.57 11.64 -10.10
CA ARG A 9 7.89 11.22 -11.48
C ARG A 9 8.91 12.11 -12.19
N ALA A 10 9.22 13.28 -11.62
CA ALA A 10 10.14 14.23 -12.23
C ALA A 10 11.54 13.64 -12.44
N ASP A 11 12.14 13.89 -13.59
CA ASP A 11 13.57 13.60 -13.76
C ASP A 11 14.44 14.61 -12.99
N ARG A 12 15.76 14.39 -12.97
CA ARG A 12 16.70 15.28 -12.27
C ARG A 12 16.62 16.73 -12.75
N ALA A 13 16.46 16.96 -14.05
CA ALA A 13 16.42 18.30 -14.61
C ALA A 13 15.11 19.01 -14.23
N GLU A 14 14.00 18.29 -14.23
CA GLU A 14 12.70 18.75 -13.76
C GLU A 14 12.73 19.08 -12.27
N LEU A 15 13.30 18.22 -11.42
CA LEU A 15 13.50 18.52 -10.00
C LEU A 15 14.30 19.82 -9.79
N GLY A 16 15.35 20.06 -10.59
CA GLY A 16 16.12 21.29 -10.56
C GLY A 16 15.29 22.53 -10.93
N LYS A 17 14.43 22.43 -11.97
CA LYS A 17 13.49 23.50 -12.37
C LYS A 17 12.46 23.77 -11.26
N ILE A 18 11.93 22.73 -10.65
CA ILE A 18 10.96 22.83 -9.56
C ILE A 18 11.59 23.58 -8.38
N LEU A 19 12.76 23.14 -7.91
CA LEU A 19 13.43 23.76 -6.76
C LEU A 19 13.85 25.20 -7.02
N SER A 20 14.40 25.50 -8.20
CA SER A 20 14.79 26.88 -8.56
C SER A 20 13.61 27.84 -8.66
N SER A 21 12.40 27.35 -8.93
CA SER A 21 11.19 28.18 -8.99
C SER A 21 10.73 28.70 -7.61
N THR A 22 11.15 28.06 -6.52
CA THR A 22 10.66 28.37 -5.15
C THR A 22 11.14 29.70 -4.59
N ARG A 23 12.29 30.21 -5.07
CA ARG A 23 12.96 31.43 -4.57
C ARG A 23 13.20 31.44 -3.05
N VAL A 24 13.26 30.28 -2.41
CA VAL A 24 13.54 30.17 -0.96
C VAL A 24 15.06 30.20 -0.73
N ALA A 25 15.50 31.12 0.14
CA ALA A 25 16.90 31.24 0.50
C ALA A 25 17.39 30.02 1.31
N PRO A 26 18.66 29.58 1.14
CA PRO A 26 19.16 28.36 1.77
C PRO A 26 19.48 28.47 3.27
N GLN A 27 19.20 29.62 3.89
CA GLN A 27 19.61 29.93 5.26
C GLN A 27 18.44 29.82 6.26
N GLY A 28 18.79 29.58 7.52
CA GLY A 28 17.87 29.53 8.66
C GLY A 28 17.56 28.12 9.14
N ASP A 29 16.54 28.02 10.00
CA ASP A 29 16.04 26.75 10.52
C ASP A 29 15.62 25.80 9.40
N GLN A 30 16.08 24.55 9.46
CA GLN A 30 15.89 23.56 8.39
C GLN A 30 14.42 23.16 8.25
N ASN A 31 13.68 23.06 9.35
CA ASN A 31 12.26 22.68 9.33
C ASN A 31 11.42 23.83 8.74
N ALA A 32 11.67 25.06 9.17
CA ALA A 32 11.05 26.26 8.61
C ALA A 32 11.40 26.46 7.12
N ARG A 33 12.60 26.06 6.70
CA ARG A 33 12.97 26.02 5.29
C ARG A 33 12.13 25.02 4.51
N ARG A 34 11.97 23.78 4.98
CA ARG A 34 11.10 22.77 4.33
C ARG A 34 9.67 23.26 4.20
N ALA A 35 9.12 23.84 5.26
CA ALA A 35 7.77 24.40 5.26
C ALA A 35 7.61 25.52 4.20
N ARG A 36 8.58 26.44 4.09
CA ARG A 36 8.57 27.51 3.07
C ARG A 36 8.68 26.96 1.65
N VAL A 37 9.55 25.97 1.43
CA VAL A 37 9.69 25.32 0.11
C VAL A 37 8.39 24.62 -0.27
N ALA A 38 7.80 23.84 0.65
CA ALA A 38 6.52 23.18 0.42
C ALA A 38 5.43 24.19 0.07
N GLN A 39 5.29 25.25 0.86
CA GLN A 39 4.32 26.32 0.63
C GLN A 39 4.50 26.99 -0.74
N ALA A 40 5.75 27.27 -1.14
CA ALA A 40 6.05 27.88 -2.44
C ALA A 40 5.65 26.99 -3.62
N LEU A 41 5.64 25.66 -3.44
CA LEU A 41 5.19 24.69 -4.43
C LEU A 41 3.68 24.42 -4.37
N GLY A 42 3.01 24.89 -3.31
CA GLY A 42 1.61 24.60 -3.02
C GLY A 42 1.38 23.21 -2.42
N LEU A 43 2.37 22.70 -1.70
CA LEU A 43 2.36 21.41 -1.01
C LEU A 43 2.42 21.63 0.50
N ASN A 44 2.06 20.61 1.28
CA ASN A 44 2.47 20.54 2.68
C ASN A 44 3.86 19.89 2.84
N ALA A 45 4.43 19.98 4.04
CA ALA A 45 5.77 19.47 4.32
C ALA A 45 5.90 17.96 4.08
N SER A 46 4.88 17.17 4.46
CA SER A 46 4.88 15.72 4.24
C SER A 46 4.86 15.35 2.76
N GLN A 47 4.03 16.04 1.97
CA GLN A 47 3.99 15.85 0.51
C GLN A 47 5.33 16.20 -0.15
N LEU A 48 6.00 17.27 0.31
CA LEU A 48 7.33 17.63 -0.18
C LEU A 48 8.36 16.52 0.14
N VAL A 49 8.41 16.08 1.40
CA VAL A 49 9.39 15.09 1.86
C VAL A 49 9.15 13.75 1.19
N CYS A 50 7.91 13.28 1.08
CA CYS A 50 7.61 12.02 0.40
C CYS A 50 7.78 12.13 -1.12
N GLY A 51 7.37 13.24 -1.73
CA GLY A 51 7.51 13.47 -3.17
C GLY A 51 8.97 13.43 -3.65
N PHE A 52 9.85 14.19 -3.00
CA PHE A 52 11.29 14.11 -3.29
C PHE A 52 11.92 12.83 -2.78
N GLY A 53 11.52 12.36 -1.60
CA GLY A 53 12.11 11.22 -0.93
C GLY A 53 11.91 9.90 -1.68
N PHE A 54 10.77 9.70 -2.35
CA PHE A 54 10.50 8.50 -3.15
C PHE A 54 10.83 8.65 -4.64
N ASN A 55 11.26 9.84 -5.08
CA ASN A 55 11.69 10.04 -6.46
C ASN A 55 13.03 9.32 -6.70
N ALA A 56 13.10 8.46 -7.72
CA ALA A 56 14.30 7.68 -8.04
C ALA A 56 15.52 8.54 -8.42
N ALA A 57 15.31 9.71 -9.02
CA ALA A 57 16.38 10.63 -9.43
C ALA A 57 17.03 11.38 -8.25
N ILE A 58 16.47 11.29 -7.03
CA ILE A 58 17.01 12.01 -5.87
C ILE A 58 18.35 11.42 -5.38
N GLU A 59 18.59 10.13 -5.64
CA GLU A 59 19.82 9.44 -5.21
C GLU A 59 21.07 10.07 -5.84
N ASP A 60 20.94 10.55 -7.07
CA ASP A 60 22.03 11.20 -7.82
C ASP A 60 22.00 12.73 -7.71
N TYR A 61 21.22 13.28 -6.78
CA TYR A 61 20.99 14.72 -6.65
C TYR A 61 21.16 15.26 -5.22
N GLU A 62 22.34 15.03 -4.64
CA GLU A 62 22.73 15.48 -3.29
C GLU A 62 22.47 16.98 -3.03
N THR A 63 22.70 17.85 -4.03
CA THR A 63 22.43 19.29 -3.88
C THR A 63 20.96 19.58 -3.60
N ALA A 64 20.02 18.81 -4.16
CA ALA A 64 18.59 18.94 -3.87
C ALA A 64 18.29 18.54 -2.42
N VAL A 65 18.92 17.47 -1.92
CA VAL A 65 18.77 17.00 -0.54
C VAL A 65 19.18 18.10 0.46
N HIS A 66 20.35 18.69 0.26
CA HIS A 66 20.80 19.84 1.06
C HIS A 66 19.95 21.09 0.84
N PHE A 67 19.42 21.27 -0.38
CA PHE A 67 18.49 22.36 -0.65
C PHE A 67 17.18 22.21 0.13
N LEU A 68 16.73 20.98 0.38
CA LEU A 68 15.58 20.70 1.22
C LEU A 68 15.93 20.79 2.71
N GLY A 69 17.17 21.13 3.07
CA GLY A 69 17.60 21.27 4.47
C GLY A 69 17.88 19.94 5.16
N PHE A 70 18.11 18.86 4.41
CA PHE A 70 18.56 17.59 4.95
C PHE A 70 20.10 17.51 4.96
N PRO A 71 20.71 16.93 6.01
CA PRO A 71 22.16 16.75 6.08
C PRO A 71 22.66 15.60 5.21
N SER A 72 21.81 14.63 4.86
CA SER A 72 22.16 13.52 3.98
C SER A 72 20.90 12.89 3.40
N LEU A 73 21.08 12.06 2.35
CA LEU A 73 20.00 11.26 1.77
C LEU A 73 19.39 10.30 2.81
N ASP A 74 20.20 9.70 3.67
CA ASP A 74 19.74 8.76 4.70
C ASP A 74 18.80 9.41 5.72
N VAL A 75 19.10 10.65 6.12
CA VAL A 75 18.23 11.40 7.05
C VAL A 75 16.91 11.75 6.38
N MET A 76 16.93 12.15 5.10
CA MET A 76 15.71 12.38 4.32
C MET A 76 14.90 11.09 4.15
N ALA A 77 15.56 9.97 3.84
CA ALA A 77 14.92 8.67 3.69
C ALA A 77 14.28 8.20 5.00
N SER A 78 14.92 8.47 6.14
CA SER A 78 14.38 8.18 7.47
C SER A 78 13.14 9.01 7.78
N GLU A 79 13.16 10.33 7.53
CA GLU A 79 12.00 11.21 7.72
C GLU A 79 10.84 10.82 6.79
N ARG A 80 11.14 10.55 5.51
CA ARG A 80 10.19 10.02 4.52
C ARG A 80 9.52 8.73 4.99
N ASN A 81 10.31 7.76 5.45
CA ASN A 81 9.79 6.47 5.92
C ASN A 81 8.91 6.66 7.16
N TYR A 82 9.33 7.50 8.10
CA TYR A 82 8.54 7.81 9.29
C TYR A 82 7.18 8.43 8.92
N ILE A 83 7.17 9.42 8.02
CA ILE A 83 5.94 10.04 7.53
C ILE A 83 5.05 8.99 6.84
N LEU A 84 5.60 8.19 5.93
CA LEU A 84 4.82 7.17 5.24
C LEU A 84 4.27 6.11 6.21
N VAL A 85 4.96 5.74 7.28
CA VAL A 85 4.43 4.72 8.20
C VAL A 85 3.36 5.30 9.13
N HIS A 86 3.55 6.53 9.61
CA HIS A 86 2.73 7.07 10.70
C HIS A 86 1.65 8.07 10.29
N ASP A 87 1.68 8.64 9.08
CA ASP A 87 0.62 9.54 8.60
C ASP A 87 -0.62 8.76 8.17
N ARG A 88 -1.73 8.96 8.87
CA ARG A 88 -2.99 8.23 8.66
C ARG A 88 -4.01 9.11 7.98
N TYR A 89 -3.61 9.62 6.82
CA TYR A 89 -4.41 10.53 6.00
C TYR A 89 -4.56 11.95 6.55
N SER A 90 -3.64 12.37 7.43
CA SER A 90 -3.65 13.71 8.04
C SER A 90 -2.94 14.73 7.16
N ASN A 91 -1.78 14.36 6.62
CA ASN A 91 -0.99 15.22 5.74
C ASN A 91 -0.80 14.61 4.34
N LEU A 92 -0.88 13.29 4.20
CA LEU A 92 -0.87 12.62 2.91
C LEU A 92 -2.26 12.07 2.63
N SER A 93 -2.94 12.57 1.60
CA SER A 93 -4.22 12.00 1.20
C SER A 93 -4.03 10.55 0.73
N VAL A 94 -5.11 9.74 0.72
CA VAL A 94 -5.03 8.38 0.17
C VAL A 94 -4.54 8.37 -1.28
N ASN A 95 -4.90 9.37 -2.08
CA ASN A 95 -4.40 9.51 -3.45
C ASN A 95 -2.88 9.74 -3.48
N ASP A 96 -2.35 10.55 -2.56
CA ASP A 96 -0.89 10.74 -2.45
C ASP A 96 -0.19 9.41 -2.16
N ILE A 97 -0.78 8.57 -1.30
CA ILE A 97 -0.24 7.24 -0.98
C ILE A 97 -0.28 6.30 -2.19
N LEU A 98 -1.38 6.30 -2.95
CA LEU A 98 -1.50 5.47 -4.16
C LEU A 98 -0.50 5.88 -5.24
N GLU A 99 -0.21 7.19 -5.39
CA GLU A 99 0.86 7.65 -6.29
C GLU A 99 2.24 7.21 -5.83
N ILE A 100 2.50 7.22 -4.51
CA ILE A 100 3.73 6.64 -3.95
C ILE A 100 3.80 5.15 -4.30
N TYR A 101 2.75 4.37 -4.04
CA TYR A 101 2.73 2.94 -4.33
C TYR A 101 2.98 2.65 -5.81
N ALA A 102 2.44 3.47 -6.72
CA ALA A 102 2.66 3.34 -8.15
C ALA A 102 4.15 3.45 -8.53
N VAL A 103 4.88 4.42 -7.97
CA VAL A 103 6.32 4.56 -8.25
C VAL A 103 7.15 3.47 -7.56
N LEU A 104 6.76 3.04 -6.35
CA LEU A 104 7.45 1.95 -5.64
C LEU A 104 7.30 0.61 -6.38
N GLY A 105 6.10 0.30 -6.89
CA GLY A 105 5.81 -0.92 -7.63
C GLY A 105 6.57 -1.00 -8.97
N ALA A 106 6.78 0.15 -9.61
CA ALA A 106 7.54 0.28 -10.84
C ALA A 106 9.05 0.00 -10.65
N ASP A 107 9.61 0.25 -9.46
CA ASP A 107 11.00 -0.07 -9.16
C ASP A 107 11.19 -1.55 -8.81
N SER A 108 11.38 -2.37 -9.85
CA SER A 108 11.61 -3.80 -9.69
C SER A 108 12.86 -4.16 -8.89
N LYS A 109 13.86 -3.28 -8.80
CA LYS A 109 15.12 -3.55 -8.09
C LYS A 109 14.95 -3.43 -6.58
N ARG A 110 14.12 -2.48 -6.14
CA ARG A 110 13.90 -2.17 -4.72
C ARG A 110 12.53 -2.61 -4.19
N ARG A 111 11.70 -3.24 -5.03
CA ARG A 111 10.34 -3.66 -4.68
C ARG A 111 10.24 -4.46 -3.37
N SER A 112 11.18 -5.38 -3.10
CA SER A 112 11.17 -6.15 -1.84
C SER A 112 11.37 -5.27 -0.61
N MET A 113 12.32 -4.33 -0.66
CA MET A 113 12.53 -3.35 0.41
C MET A 113 11.30 -2.45 0.60
N TRP A 114 10.64 -2.07 -0.50
CA TRP A 114 9.41 -1.29 -0.44
C TRP A 114 8.24 -2.07 0.15
N ALA A 115 8.15 -3.38 -0.08
CA ALA A 115 7.12 -4.23 0.50
C ALA A 115 7.18 -4.23 2.04
N ASP A 116 8.37 -4.22 2.65
CA ASP A 116 8.52 -4.18 4.11
C ASP A 116 8.07 -2.83 4.70
N LEU A 117 8.38 -1.73 4.01
CA LEU A 117 7.95 -0.38 4.41
C LEU A 117 6.42 -0.23 4.32
N VAL A 118 5.83 -0.71 3.24
CA VAL A 118 4.38 -0.74 3.03
C VAL A 118 3.69 -1.61 4.08
N SER A 119 4.25 -2.77 4.40
CA SER A 119 3.72 -3.67 5.45
C SER A 119 3.69 -2.96 6.80
N SER A 120 4.75 -2.21 7.14
CA SER A 120 4.84 -1.45 8.40
C SER A 120 3.78 -0.34 8.48
N ARG A 121 3.46 0.31 7.36
CA ARG A 121 2.35 1.27 7.26
C ARG A 121 1.00 0.60 7.51
N LEU A 122 0.73 -0.53 6.85
CA LEU A 122 -0.53 -1.25 7.02
C LEU A 122 -0.75 -1.68 8.47
N VAL A 123 0.26 -2.23 9.13
CA VAL A 123 0.19 -2.58 10.57
C VAL A 123 -0.17 -1.38 11.44
N THR A 124 0.37 -0.20 11.13
CA THR A 124 0.06 1.03 11.87
C THR A 124 -1.39 1.49 11.68
N ILE A 125 -1.93 1.35 10.47
CA ILE A 125 -3.34 1.66 10.17
C ILE A 125 -4.26 0.63 10.84
N GLU A 126 -3.92 -0.64 10.76
CA GLU A 126 -4.67 -1.77 11.31
C GLU A 126 -4.81 -1.68 12.83
N ALA A 127 -3.72 -1.37 13.54
CA ALA A 127 -3.77 -1.14 14.99
C ALA A 127 -4.79 -0.06 15.38
N GLN A 128 -4.94 1.00 14.58
CA GLN A 128 -5.97 2.02 14.86
C GLN A 128 -7.39 1.57 14.49
N LEU A 129 -7.54 0.75 13.45
CA LEU A 129 -8.84 0.19 13.07
C LEU A 129 -9.39 -0.74 14.16
N GLU A 130 -8.52 -1.44 14.89
CA GLU A 130 -8.90 -2.24 16.05
C GLU A 130 -9.42 -1.38 17.22
N GLU A 131 -8.85 -0.19 17.41
CA GLU A 131 -9.24 0.74 18.47
C GLU A 131 -10.49 1.56 18.13
N THR A 132 -10.69 1.89 16.84
CA THR A 132 -11.69 2.88 16.43
C THR A 132 -12.39 2.53 15.11
N ILE A 133 -13.72 2.61 15.10
CA ILE A 133 -14.52 2.51 13.88
C ILE A 133 -14.58 3.89 13.21
N ASN A 134 -13.58 4.21 12.39
CA ASN A 134 -13.52 5.45 11.61
C ASN A 134 -13.77 5.16 10.11
N PRO A 135 -14.92 5.59 9.54
CA PRO A 135 -15.25 5.33 8.14
C PRO A 135 -14.24 5.89 7.13
N ILE A 136 -13.60 7.02 7.43
CA ILE A 136 -12.57 7.61 6.56
C ILE A 136 -11.32 6.73 6.55
N LEU A 137 -10.89 6.27 7.73
CA LEU A 137 -9.76 5.35 7.89
C LEU A 137 -10.02 4.01 7.17
N ILE A 138 -11.22 3.45 7.34
CA ILE A 138 -11.66 2.22 6.67
C ILE A 138 -11.65 2.39 5.15
N GLY A 139 -12.19 3.51 4.65
CA GLY A 139 -12.22 3.82 3.23
C GLY A 139 -10.82 3.95 2.63
N GLY A 140 -9.92 4.65 3.31
CA GLY A 140 -8.52 4.75 2.91
C GLY A 140 -7.81 3.39 2.92
N TYR A 141 -7.98 2.62 4.00
CA TYR A 141 -7.37 1.30 4.15
C TYR A 141 -7.78 0.33 3.03
N LYS A 142 -9.06 0.31 2.65
CA LYS A 142 -9.56 -0.46 1.49
C LYS A 142 -8.81 -0.12 0.21
N LEU A 143 -8.63 1.17 -0.06
CA LEU A 143 -7.93 1.64 -1.25
C LEU A 143 -6.44 1.31 -1.20
N GLU A 144 -5.79 1.45 -0.05
CA GLU A 144 -4.39 1.10 0.11
C GLU A 144 -4.15 -0.40 -0.08
N ILE A 145 -4.95 -1.27 0.55
CA ILE A 145 -4.83 -2.73 0.37
C ILE A 145 -4.94 -3.07 -1.12
N ARG A 146 -5.95 -2.56 -1.83
CA ARG A 146 -6.05 -2.74 -3.27
C ARG A 146 -4.80 -2.22 -4.01
N GLY A 147 -4.33 -1.04 -3.66
CA GLY A 147 -3.12 -0.44 -4.22
C GLY A 147 -1.86 -1.29 -4.02
N VAL A 148 -1.73 -1.99 -2.89
CA VAL A 148 -0.62 -2.92 -2.62
C VAL A 148 -0.62 -4.08 -3.63
N TYR A 149 -1.79 -4.66 -3.89
CA TYR A 149 -1.94 -5.75 -4.87
C TYR A 149 -1.77 -5.26 -6.32
N ASP A 150 -2.43 -4.16 -6.69
CA ASP A 150 -2.40 -3.58 -8.04
C ASP A 150 -0.96 -3.19 -8.45
N ASN A 151 -0.16 -2.71 -7.50
CA ASN A 151 1.24 -2.31 -7.74
C ASN A 151 2.26 -3.42 -7.44
N LYS A 152 1.82 -4.66 -7.19
CA LYS A 152 2.66 -5.84 -6.91
C LYS A 152 3.58 -5.65 -5.70
N LEU A 153 3.18 -4.83 -4.75
CA LEU A 153 3.88 -4.60 -3.48
C LEU A 153 3.57 -5.69 -2.45
N ALA A 154 2.53 -6.49 -2.67
CA ALA A 154 2.25 -7.71 -1.91
C ALA A 154 3.31 -8.78 -2.22
N SER A 155 4.31 -8.90 -1.34
CA SER A 155 5.28 -10.00 -1.41
C SER A 155 4.63 -11.35 -1.08
N ALA A 156 5.26 -12.47 -1.45
CA ALA A 156 4.76 -13.79 -1.07
C ALA A 156 4.68 -13.96 0.46
N ALA A 157 5.63 -13.40 1.20
CA ALA A 157 5.62 -13.40 2.67
C ALA A 157 4.45 -12.57 3.23
N PHE A 158 4.15 -11.42 2.61
CA PHE A 158 2.99 -10.62 2.95
C PHE A 158 1.71 -11.44 2.72
N VAL A 159 1.50 -11.99 1.52
CA VAL A 159 0.31 -12.80 1.22
C VAL A 159 0.16 -13.94 2.22
N GLN A 160 1.23 -14.67 2.52
CA GLN A 160 1.18 -15.77 3.49
C GLN A 160 0.77 -15.31 4.89
N LEU A 161 1.29 -14.19 5.36
CA LEU A 161 0.88 -13.58 6.63
C LEU A 161 -0.62 -13.24 6.61
N ARG A 162 -1.10 -12.67 5.50
CA ARG A 162 -2.50 -12.27 5.34
C ARG A 162 -3.46 -13.44 5.30
N LEU A 163 -3.01 -14.67 5.03
CA LEU A 163 -3.85 -15.88 5.09
C LEU A 163 -4.09 -16.39 6.51
N ASP A 164 -3.41 -15.84 7.52
CA ASP A 164 -3.61 -16.23 8.92
C ASP A 164 -5.05 -15.87 9.39
N PRO A 165 -5.73 -16.74 10.16
CA PRO A 165 -7.09 -16.49 10.66
C PRO A 165 -7.26 -15.15 11.39
N ASN A 166 -6.21 -14.63 12.03
CA ASN A 166 -6.26 -13.38 12.78
C ASN A 166 -6.55 -12.17 11.86
N TYR A 167 -6.28 -12.28 10.56
CA TYR A 167 -6.58 -11.23 9.58
C TYR A 167 -7.98 -11.34 8.97
N ALA A 168 -8.81 -12.32 9.33
CA ALA A 168 -10.10 -12.56 8.67
C ALA A 168 -11.02 -11.32 8.67
N VAL A 169 -11.07 -10.58 9.79
CA VAL A 169 -11.87 -9.34 9.88
C VAL A 169 -11.32 -8.24 8.98
N LEU A 170 -10.01 -8.03 8.99
CA LEU A 170 -9.35 -7.02 8.15
C LEU A 170 -9.46 -7.36 6.65
N ARG A 171 -9.31 -8.64 6.29
CA ARG A 171 -9.53 -9.12 4.92
C ARG A 171 -10.95 -8.86 4.45
N ASP A 172 -11.96 -9.13 5.27
CA ASP A 172 -13.36 -8.88 4.91
C ASP A 172 -13.64 -7.39 4.75
N ILE A 173 -13.11 -6.55 5.66
CA ILE A 173 -13.17 -5.09 5.54
C ILE A 173 -12.57 -4.64 4.21
N ALA A 174 -11.38 -5.11 3.84
CA ALA A 174 -10.68 -4.66 2.64
C ALA A 174 -11.08 -5.37 1.33
N ASN A 175 -11.97 -6.36 1.39
CA ASN A 175 -12.22 -7.30 0.28
C ASN A 175 -10.93 -7.95 -0.24
N GLU A 176 -10.02 -8.26 0.67
CA GLU A 176 -8.63 -8.59 0.32
C GLU A 176 -8.49 -9.93 -0.39
N CYS A 177 -9.34 -10.92 -0.06
CA CYS A 177 -9.37 -12.21 -0.76
C CYS A 177 -9.60 -12.03 -2.27
N ALA A 178 -10.46 -11.09 -2.66
CA ALA A 178 -10.68 -10.80 -4.07
C ALA A 178 -9.44 -10.15 -4.68
N ASN A 179 -8.85 -9.16 -4.00
CA ASN A 179 -7.62 -8.51 -4.46
C ASN A 179 -6.49 -9.53 -4.69
N MET A 180 -6.30 -10.49 -3.77
CA MET A 180 -5.28 -11.54 -3.90
C MET A 180 -5.46 -12.41 -5.16
N LEU A 181 -6.70 -12.78 -5.48
CA LEU A 181 -7.02 -13.64 -6.63
C LEU A 181 -6.97 -12.84 -7.94
N GLU A 182 -7.53 -11.63 -7.97
CA GLU A 182 -7.53 -10.75 -9.14
C GLU A 182 -6.11 -10.34 -9.55
N SER A 183 -5.26 -10.01 -8.57
CA SER A 183 -3.85 -9.68 -8.82
C SER A 183 -2.97 -10.89 -9.11
N LYS A 184 -3.52 -12.10 -8.98
CA LYS A 184 -2.80 -13.39 -9.09
C LYS A 184 -1.65 -13.51 -8.09
N SER A 185 -1.79 -12.87 -6.93
CA SER A 185 -0.85 -12.99 -5.82
C SER A 185 -0.96 -14.33 -5.11
N ILE A 186 -2.08 -15.04 -5.31
CA ILE A 186 -2.31 -16.43 -4.91
C ILE A 186 -3.06 -17.15 -6.04
N THR A 187 -2.86 -18.47 -6.20
CA THR A 187 -3.65 -19.26 -7.14
C THR A 187 -4.99 -19.67 -6.50
N PRO A 188 -6.06 -19.88 -7.29
CA PRO A 188 -7.33 -20.41 -6.80
C PRO A 188 -7.17 -21.69 -5.95
N GLU A 189 -6.30 -22.61 -6.39
CA GLU A 189 -6.03 -23.88 -5.74
C GLU A 189 -5.37 -23.72 -4.37
N ALA A 190 -4.42 -22.78 -4.26
CA ALA A 190 -3.74 -22.46 -3.02
C ALA A 190 -4.68 -21.71 -2.06
N PHE A 191 -5.48 -20.79 -2.58
CA PHE A 191 -6.46 -20.02 -1.81
C PHE A 191 -7.51 -20.92 -1.16
N ILE A 192 -8.19 -21.77 -1.94
CA ILE A 192 -9.29 -22.61 -1.42
C ILE A 192 -8.80 -23.64 -0.40
N ARG A 193 -7.54 -24.09 -0.51
CA ARG A 193 -6.88 -25.01 0.43
C ARG A 193 -6.28 -24.32 1.64
N SER A 194 -6.25 -22.99 1.68
CA SER A 194 -5.64 -22.25 2.78
C SER A 194 -6.48 -22.41 4.07
N PRO A 195 -5.89 -22.93 5.17
CA PRO A 195 -6.64 -23.26 6.39
C PRO A 195 -7.15 -22.03 7.14
N GLY A 196 -6.54 -20.85 6.94
CA GLY A 196 -6.99 -19.61 7.57
C GLY A 196 -8.05 -18.83 6.78
N ILE A 197 -8.46 -19.34 5.61
CA ILE A 197 -9.58 -18.80 4.85
C ILE A 197 -10.86 -19.53 5.27
N THR A 198 -11.84 -18.76 5.74
CA THR A 198 -13.12 -19.29 6.21
C THR A 198 -13.98 -19.80 5.04
N VAL A 199 -14.90 -20.73 5.35
CA VAL A 199 -15.91 -21.22 4.39
C VAL A 199 -16.72 -20.08 3.78
N ARG A 200 -17.03 -19.03 4.56
CA ARG A 200 -17.73 -17.84 4.08
C ARG A 200 -16.90 -17.04 3.07
N GLU A 201 -15.60 -16.85 3.34
CA GLU A 201 -14.69 -16.19 2.39
C GLU A 201 -14.56 -17.00 1.09
N LYS A 202 -14.41 -18.33 1.18
CA LYS A 202 -14.41 -19.23 0.02
C LYS A 202 -15.69 -19.07 -0.80
N GLY A 203 -16.85 -19.18 -0.14
CA GLY A 203 -18.16 -19.01 -0.78
C GLY A 203 -18.31 -17.67 -1.49
N ARG A 204 -17.87 -16.56 -0.86
CA ARG A 204 -17.88 -15.23 -1.49
C ARG A 204 -17.05 -15.19 -2.77
N MET A 205 -15.87 -15.82 -2.79
CA MET A 205 -15.02 -15.85 -3.99
C MET A 205 -15.64 -16.68 -5.11
N ILE A 206 -16.39 -17.74 -4.79
CA ILE A 206 -17.17 -18.50 -5.78
C ILE A 206 -18.28 -17.62 -6.38
N PHE A 207 -19.04 -16.89 -5.55
CA PHE A 207 -20.09 -15.99 -6.04
C PHE A 207 -19.57 -14.85 -6.90
N LEU A 208 -18.36 -14.38 -6.64
CA LEU A 208 -17.69 -13.38 -7.47
C LEU A 208 -17.07 -13.97 -8.75
N GLY A 209 -17.11 -15.30 -8.93
CA GLY A 209 -16.51 -15.98 -10.09
C GLY A 209 -14.98 -16.00 -10.07
N LEU A 210 -14.36 -15.77 -8.92
CA LEU A 210 -12.90 -15.79 -8.74
C LEU A 210 -12.36 -17.19 -8.41
N LEU A 211 -13.25 -18.10 -8.00
CA LEU A 211 -12.98 -19.53 -7.93
C LEU A 211 -13.84 -20.23 -8.97
N ASP A 212 -13.22 -20.87 -9.94
CA ASP A 212 -13.92 -21.65 -10.97
C ASP A 212 -14.48 -22.97 -10.41
N GLN A 213 -15.47 -23.51 -11.13
CA GLN A 213 -16.19 -24.71 -10.72
C GLN A 213 -15.26 -25.93 -10.61
N ASP A 214 -14.29 -26.06 -11.52
CA ASP A 214 -13.35 -27.19 -11.53
C ASP A 214 -12.47 -27.18 -10.27
N THR A 215 -11.98 -26.01 -9.87
CA THR A 215 -11.20 -25.82 -8.63
C THR A 215 -12.01 -26.22 -7.40
N VAL A 216 -13.28 -25.81 -7.36
CA VAL A 216 -14.19 -26.13 -6.25
C VAL A 216 -14.50 -27.63 -6.20
N ASP A 217 -14.82 -28.24 -7.33
CA ASP A 217 -15.17 -29.66 -7.42
C ASP A 217 -13.97 -30.54 -7.04
N ASN A 218 -12.77 -30.20 -7.53
CA ASN A 218 -11.54 -30.89 -7.15
C ASN A 218 -11.28 -30.79 -5.64
N TYR A 219 -11.43 -29.60 -5.06
CA TYR A 219 -11.29 -29.40 -3.61
C TYR A 219 -12.29 -30.25 -2.82
N LEU A 220 -13.57 -30.26 -3.21
CA LEU A 220 -14.62 -31.03 -2.54
C LEU A 220 -14.41 -32.54 -2.67
N ALA A 221 -13.88 -33.01 -3.79
CA ALA A 221 -13.55 -34.42 -4.00
C ALA A 221 -12.39 -34.88 -3.12
N GLU A 222 -11.34 -34.06 -2.99
CA GLU A 222 -10.17 -34.35 -2.17
C GLU A 222 -10.46 -34.28 -0.66
N THR A 223 -11.34 -33.35 -0.24
CA THR A 223 -11.61 -33.07 1.18
C THR A 223 -12.80 -33.83 1.76
N GLY A 224 -13.53 -34.59 0.93
CA GLY A 224 -14.60 -35.50 1.35
C GLY A 224 -15.66 -34.82 2.22
N ASP A 225 -15.85 -35.34 3.44
CA ASP A 225 -16.84 -34.85 4.42
C ASP A 225 -16.21 -34.00 5.53
N SER A 226 -15.09 -33.32 5.24
CA SER A 226 -14.56 -32.32 6.18
C SER A 226 -15.60 -31.24 6.49
N ALA A 227 -15.55 -30.66 7.69
CA ALA A 227 -16.47 -29.60 8.09
C ALA A 227 -16.48 -28.42 7.11
N ASP A 228 -15.31 -28.07 6.56
CA ASP A 228 -15.15 -27.05 5.51
C ASP A 228 -15.90 -27.43 4.23
N ALA A 229 -15.75 -28.67 3.76
CA ALA A 229 -16.41 -29.15 2.55
C ALA A 229 -17.93 -29.21 2.73
N VAL A 230 -18.41 -29.65 3.89
CA VAL A 230 -19.84 -29.66 4.24
C VAL A 230 -20.40 -28.24 4.22
N GLY A 231 -19.77 -27.31 4.93
CA GLY A 231 -20.21 -25.92 4.96
C GLY A 231 -20.19 -25.24 3.59
N LEU A 232 -19.18 -25.55 2.75
CA LEU A 232 -19.11 -25.00 1.40
C LEU A 232 -20.23 -25.53 0.51
N ARG A 233 -20.58 -26.83 0.61
CA ARG A 233 -21.72 -27.42 -0.10
C ARG A 233 -23.04 -26.78 0.31
N GLU A 234 -23.23 -26.49 1.60
CA GLU A 234 -24.42 -25.78 2.09
C GLU A 234 -24.55 -24.38 1.50
N ILE A 235 -23.45 -23.61 1.46
CA ILE A 235 -23.43 -22.29 0.82
C ILE A 235 -23.84 -22.39 -0.66
N LEU A 236 -23.26 -23.35 -1.40
CA LEU A 236 -23.56 -23.54 -2.82
C LEU A 236 -25.02 -23.98 -3.06
N ALA A 237 -25.59 -24.78 -2.15
CA ALA A 237 -26.98 -25.19 -2.22
C ALA A 237 -27.94 -24.01 -1.96
N SER A 238 -27.59 -23.10 -1.04
CA SER A 238 -28.43 -21.97 -0.66
C SER A 238 -28.53 -20.84 -1.70
N ALA A 239 -27.66 -20.84 -2.71
CA ALA A 239 -27.60 -19.81 -3.74
C ALA A 239 -28.22 -20.20 -5.08
N ARG A 240 -28.82 -21.39 -5.15
CA ARG A 240 -29.66 -21.86 -6.26
C ARG A 240 -31.12 -21.58 -5.97
#